data_AF-K1RZ89-F1
#
_entry.id   AF-K1RZ89-F1
#
_cell.length_a   1.000
_cell.length_b   1.000
_cell.length_c   1.000
_cell.angle_alpha   90.00
_cell.angle_beta   90.00
_cell.angle_gamma   90.00
#
_symmetry.space_group_name_H-M   'P 1'
#
loop_
_entity.id
_entity.type
_entity.pdbx_description
1 polymer ?
#
loop_
_entity_poly.entity_id
_entity_poly.type
_entity_poly.pdbx_seq_one_letter_code
_entity_poly.pdbx_strand_id
1 'polypeptide(L)'
;MSTEHIKKCNSCYIQGPQGPRGKEGPRGPQGPIGPSGPLSIKRAYLVTYNDGTITEGVNISSGKRIPINRVEIDTDNIITLNKNESTLKFNNIGYYKISIILSASIYPTNPNFDSKNDFISFGLRLVDTDEIYIGSSEWRQNKYASQIVAEGILSINNTDNTFEIINLGKKEFYLNSPDIKDINSKSYFVNSLVTINIEYLGRGI
;
A
#
# COMPACT_ATOMS: atom_id res chain seq x y z
N MET A 1 -8.27 68.17 -89.16
CA MET A 1 -6.88 67.86 -89.58
C MET A 1 -5.97 68.81 -88.81
N SER A 2 -4.92 68.42 -88.09
CA SER A 2 -4.23 67.13 -87.98
C SER A 2 -3.23 67.21 -86.82
N THR A 3 -3.20 66.15 -86.01
CA THR A 3 -2.02 65.47 -85.44
C THR A 3 -1.07 66.22 -84.50
N GLU A 4 -1.12 65.79 -83.22
CA GLU A 4 0.06 65.63 -82.34
C GLU A 4 1.20 64.90 -83.05
N HIS A 5 2.45 65.24 -82.70
CA HIS A 5 3.55 64.27 -82.67
C HIS A 5 4.39 64.48 -81.41
N ILE A 6 4.22 63.53 -80.49
CA ILE A 6 5.06 63.25 -79.32
C ILE A 6 6.41 62.72 -79.81
N LYS A 7 7.52 63.13 -79.18
CA LYS A 7 8.51 62.21 -78.53
C LYS A 7 9.85 62.88 -78.25
N LYS A 8 10.19 62.94 -76.95
CA LYS A 8 11.37 62.21 -76.47
C LYS A 8 11.13 61.75 -75.04
N CYS A 9 10.69 60.49 -74.92
CA CYS A 9 10.66 59.76 -73.66
C CYS A 9 12.07 59.20 -73.43
N ASN A 10 12.81 59.76 -72.47
CA ASN A 10 13.94 59.07 -71.86
C ASN A 10 13.40 58.33 -70.65
N SER A 11 13.10 57.04 -70.84
CA SER A 11 12.63 56.15 -69.78
C SER A 11 13.69 56.03 -68.69
N CYS A 12 13.52 56.79 -67.60
CA CYS A 12 14.16 56.50 -66.32
C CYS A 12 13.18 55.65 -65.51
N TYR A 13 13.45 54.36 -65.39
CA TYR A 13 12.73 53.50 -64.46
C TYR A 13 13.15 53.87 -63.03
N ILE A 14 12.37 54.74 -62.39
CA ILE A 14 12.47 55.00 -60.95
C ILE A 14 11.76 53.84 -60.24
N GLN A 15 12.52 52.87 -59.72
CA GLN A 15 11.96 51.85 -58.82
C GLN A 15 11.72 52.51 -57.46
N GLY A 16 10.45 52.60 -57.06
CA GLY A 16 10.07 53.21 -55.78
C GLY A 16 10.63 52.43 -54.58
N PRO A 17 10.80 53.10 -53.43
CA PRO A 17 11.30 52.46 -52.22
C PRO A 17 10.41 51.29 -51.80
N GLN A 18 11.02 50.22 -51.31
CA GLN A 18 10.29 49.08 -50.76
C GLN A 18 9.41 49.54 -49.59
N GLY A 19 8.14 49.14 -49.60
CA GLY A 19 7.18 49.50 -48.55
C GLY A 19 7.58 48.98 -47.16
N PRO A 20 7.03 49.59 -46.09
CA PRO A 20 7.33 49.17 -44.72
C PRO A 20 6.93 47.71 -44.49
N ARG A 21 7.72 47.01 -43.66
CA ARG A 21 7.41 45.64 -43.23
C ARG A 21 6.05 45.61 -42.52
N GLY A 22 5.22 44.62 -42.85
CA GLY A 22 3.91 44.43 -42.22
C GLY A 22 4.02 44.21 -40.71
N LYS A 23 2.92 44.49 -39.99
CA LYS A 23 2.82 44.25 -38.53
C LYS A 23 3.04 42.77 -38.23
N GLU A 24 3.63 42.49 -37.07
CA GLU A 24 3.74 41.13 -36.55
C GLU A 24 2.35 40.50 -36.38
N GLY A 25 2.23 39.21 -36.70
CA GLY A 25 0.97 38.48 -36.57
C GLY A 25 0.56 38.27 -35.11
N PRO A 26 -0.71 37.91 -34.86
CA PRO A 26 -1.15 37.57 -33.51
C PRO A 26 -0.39 36.34 -32.98
N ARG A 27 -0.18 36.30 -31.66
CA ARG A 27 0.31 35.10 -30.98
C ARG A 27 -0.65 33.92 -31.22
N GLY A 28 -0.10 32.74 -31.50
CA GLY A 28 -0.88 31.52 -31.66
C GLY A 28 -1.66 31.11 -30.39
N PRO A 29 -2.65 30.22 -30.52
CA PRO A 29 -3.41 29.73 -29.37
C PRO A 29 -2.51 29.00 -28.36
N GLN A 30 -2.92 28.98 -27.10
CA GLN A 30 -2.30 28.15 -26.08
C GLN A 30 -2.41 26.66 -26.48
N GLY A 31 -1.34 25.90 -26.30
CA GLY A 31 -1.35 24.46 -26.54
C GLY A 31 -2.32 23.71 -25.62
N PRO A 32 -2.68 22.46 -25.95
CA PRO A 32 -3.53 21.65 -25.09
C PRO A 32 -2.91 21.45 -23.70
N ILE A 33 -3.76 21.23 -22.70
CA ILE A 33 -3.31 20.82 -21.36
C ILE A 33 -2.59 19.47 -21.50
N GLY A 34 -1.46 19.30 -20.81
CA GLY A 34 -0.73 18.03 -20.77
C GLY A 34 -1.56 16.90 -20.14
N PRO A 35 -1.15 15.63 -20.32
CA PRO A 35 -1.83 14.51 -19.68
C PRO A 35 -1.78 14.65 -18.15
N SER A 36 -2.79 14.10 -17.47
CA SER A 36 -2.76 13.96 -16.01
C SER A 36 -1.50 13.22 -15.56
N GLY A 37 -0.95 13.61 -14.40
CA GLY A 37 0.16 12.89 -13.78
C GLY A 37 -0.22 11.46 -13.37
N PRO A 38 0.77 10.61 -13.02
CA PRO A 38 0.51 9.26 -12.55
C PRO A 38 -0.38 9.27 -11.30
N LEU A 39 -1.28 8.29 -11.18
CA LEU A 39 -2.05 8.10 -9.95
C LEU A 39 -1.11 7.77 -8.79
N SER A 40 -1.25 8.48 -7.67
CA SER A 40 -0.60 8.12 -6.42
C SER A 40 -1.24 6.85 -5.85
N ILE A 41 -0.45 5.79 -5.70
CA ILE A 41 -0.87 4.56 -5.00
C ILE A 41 -0.86 4.86 -3.50
N LYS A 42 -2.05 4.85 -2.88
CA LYS A 42 -2.15 5.02 -1.43
C LYS A 42 -1.88 3.70 -0.73
N ARG A 43 -1.02 3.73 0.28
CA ARG A 43 -0.57 2.52 0.98
C ARG A 43 -0.32 2.79 2.45
N ALA A 44 -0.51 1.75 3.24
CA ALA A 44 -0.07 1.68 4.62
C ALA A 44 0.79 0.45 4.83
N TYR A 45 1.82 0.60 5.65
CA TYR A 45 2.73 -0.45 6.06
C TYR A 45 2.80 -0.47 7.58
N LEU A 46 2.46 -1.61 8.18
CA LEU A 46 2.44 -1.79 9.61
C LEU A 46 3.38 -2.94 10.00
N VAL A 47 3.99 -2.81 11.16
CA VAL A 47 4.96 -3.78 11.66
C VAL A 47 4.82 -3.93 13.17
N THR A 48 4.94 -5.16 13.65
CA THR A 48 5.25 -5.48 15.04
C THR A 48 6.59 -6.20 15.02
N TYR A 49 7.59 -5.69 15.75
CA TYR A 49 8.92 -6.27 15.80
C TYR A 49 9.24 -6.83 17.19
N ASN A 50 10.19 -7.75 17.25
CA ASN A 50 10.74 -8.21 18.51
C ASN A 50 11.68 -7.13 19.08
N ASP A 51 11.35 -6.55 20.22
CA ASP A 51 12.17 -5.54 20.89
C ASP A 51 13.27 -6.15 21.78
N GLY A 52 13.41 -7.48 21.78
CA GLY A 52 14.41 -8.21 22.55
C GLY A 52 14.06 -8.36 24.04
N THR A 53 12.82 -8.07 24.44
CA THR A 53 12.33 -8.24 25.81
C THR A 53 11.70 -9.61 26.08
N ILE A 54 11.33 -10.35 25.03
CA ILE A 54 10.60 -11.62 25.13
C ILE A 54 11.41 -12.74 24.47
N THR A 55 12.07 -13.58 25.28
CA THR A 55 12.96 -14.66 24.81
C THR A 55 12.22 -15.86 24.23
N GLU A 56 11.03 -16.17 24.73
CA GLU A 56 10.23 -17.33 24.29
C GLU A 56 9.23 -16.98 23.16
N GLY A 57 9.24 -15.71 22.72
CA GLY A 57 8.27 -15.15 21.78
C GLY A 57 6.92 -14.79 22.40
N VAL A 58 6.06 -14.18 21.59
CA VAL A 58 4.75 -13.69 22.04
C VAL A 58 3.72 -14.80 21.91
N ASN A 59 3.22 -15.30 23.05
CA ASN A 59 2.11 -16.27 23.06
C ASN A 59 0.81 -15.62 22.55
N ILE A 60 0.18 -16.27 21.58
CA ILE A 60 -1.14 -15.90 21.06
C ILE A 60 -2.11 -17.03 21.34
N SER A 61 -2.80 -16.95 22.48
CA SER A 61 -3.79 -17.96 22.85
C SER A 61 -4.97 -18.02 21.86
N SER A 62 -5.70 -19.13 21.85
CA SER A 62 -6.88 -19.31 20.99
C SER A 62 -7.88 -18.15 21.15
N GLY A 63 -8.36 -17.60 20.03
CA GLY A 63 -9.30 -16.48 20.00
C GLY A 63 -8.72 -15.14 20.44
N LYS A 64 -7.41 -15.03 20.72
CA LYS A 64 -6.78 -13.76 21.08
C LYS A 64 -6.27 -13.00 19.86
N ARG A 65 -6.19 -11.68 20.02
CA ARG A 65 -5.67 -10.76 19.00
C ARG A 65 -4.18 -10.97 18.79
N ILE A 66 -3.78 -10.92 17.53
CA ILE A 66 -2.39 -10.77 17.12
C ILE A 66 -1.99 -9.30 17.29
N PRO A 67 -0.87 -8.99 17.96
CA PRO A 67 -0.49 -7.63 18.27
C PRO A 67 -0.07 -6.83 17.03
N ILE A 68 -0.57 -5.60 16.93
CA ILE A 68 -0.18 -4.61 15.92
C ILE A 68 0.18 -3.32 16.65
N ASN A 69 1.46 -2.97 16.70
CA ASN A 69 1.92 -1.89 17.58
C ASN A 69 2.51 -0.67 16.86
N ARG A 70 2.72 -0.73 15.54
CA ARG A 70 3.31 0.37 14.79
C ARG A 70 2.81 0.50 13.36
N VAL A 71 2.53 1.75 12.99
CA VAL A 71 2.40 2.19 11.60
C VAL A 71 3.77 2.72 11.18
N GLU A 72 4.35 2.10 10.16
CA GLU A 72 5.63 2.49 9.60
C GLU A 72 5.46 3.52 8.49
N ILE A 73 4.49 3.30 7.61
CA ILE A 73 4.14 4.19 6.51
C ILE A 73 2.62 4.29 6.49
N ASP A 74 2.09 5.50 6.45
CA ASP A 74 0.71 5.79 6.04
C ASP A 74 0.62 7.29 5.70
N THR A 75 1.25 7.68 4.59
CA THR A 75 1.32 9.09 4.17
C THR A 75 -0.03 9.63 3.69
N ASP A 76 -0.94 8.73 3.32
CA ASP A 76 -2.24 9.06 2.76
C ASP A 76 -3.38 8.94 3.79
N ASN A 77 -3.04 8.60 5.04
CA ASN A 77 -3.96 8.41 6.16
C ASN A 77 -5.12 7.46 5.78
N ILE A 78 -4.79 6.30 5.19
CA ILE A 78 -5.80 5.31 4.77
C ILE A 78 -6.23 4.40 5.92
N ILE A 79 -5.49 4.34 7.02
CA ILE A 79 -5.83 3.54 8.20
C ILE A 79 -5.69 4.33 9.50
N THR A 80 -6.32 3.82 10.56
CA THR A 80 -6.10 4.26 11.94
C THR A 80 -5.82 3.03 12.79
N LEU A 81 -4.69 3.03 13.51
CA LEU A 81 -4.29 1.95 14.42
C LEU A 81 -4.55 2.33 15.88
N ASN A 82 -5.34 1.52 16.60
CA ASN A 82 -5.39 1.54 18.06
C ASN A 82 -4.42 0.48 18.61
N LYS A 83 -3.23 0.93 19.02
CA LYS A 83 -2.15 0.07 19.49
C LYS A 83 -2.47 -0.64 20.81
N ASN A 84 -3.23 0.01 21.69
CA ASN A 84 -3.58 -0.52 23.00
C ASN A 84 -4.53 -1.72 22.86
N GLU A 85 -5.41 -1.66 21.87
CA GLU A 85 -6.38 -2.72 21.60
C GLU A 85 -5.95 -3.68 20.50
N SER A 86 -4.87 -3.37 19.75
CA SER A 86 -4.45 -4.07 18.54
C SER A 86 -5.55 -4.16 17.48
N THR A 87 -6.23 -3.03 17.23
CA THR A 87 -7.33 -2.93 16.25
C THR A 87 -7.06 -1.88 15.18
N LEU A 88 -7.67 -2.06 14.01
CA LEU A 88 -7.51 -1.23 12.82
C LEU A 88 -8.85 -0.69 12.34
N LYS A 89 -8.87 0.57 11.91
CA LYS A 89 -9.96 1.15 11.11
C LYS A 89 -9.43 1.58 9.75
N PHE A 90 -10.28 1.52 8.74
CA PHE A 90 -10.01 2.04 7.40
C PHE A 90 -10.68 3.39 7.24
N ASN A 91 -9.92 4.39 6.79
CA ASN A 91 -10.38 5.78 6.77
C ASN A 91 -11.11 6.14 5.46
N ASN A 92 -11.06 5.28 4.45
CA ASN A 92 -11.77 5.47 3.18
C ASN A 92 -12.63 4.25 2.82
N ILE A 93 -13.82 4.52 2.30
CA ILE A 93 -14.65 3.50 1.63
C ILE A 93 -13.97 3.07 0.32
N GLY A 94 -14.00 1.77 0.04
CA GLY A 94 -13.46 1.18 -1.19
C GLY A 94 -12.81 -0.17 -0.94
N TYR A 95 -12.02 -0.62 -1.91
CA TYR A 95 -11.34 -1.91 -1.87
C TYR A 95 -9.89 -1.74 -1.45
N TYR A 96 -9.40 -2.70 -0.67
CA TYR A 96 -8.03 -2.73 -0.20
C TYR A 96 -7.40 -4.08 -0.50
N LYS A 97 -6.22 -4.10 -1.13
CA LYS A 97 -5.38 -5.30 -1.14
C LYS A 97 -4.61 -5.33 0.17
N ILE A 98 -4.65 -6.45 0.88
CA ILE A 98 -4.01 -6.61 2.18
C ILE A 98 -3.18 -7.90 2.16
N SER A 99 -1.95 -7.79 2.63
CA SER A 99 -1.04 -8.93 2.86
C SER A 99 -0.56 -8.90 4.31
N ILE A 100 -0.82 -9.98 5.05
CA ILE A 100 -0.45 -10.17 6.45
C ILE A 100 0.56 -11.31 6.51
N ILE A 101 1.73 -11.04 7.09
CA ILE A 101 2.82 -11.99 7.23
C ILE A 101 3.12 -12.13 8.73
N LEU A 102 3.01 -13.35 9.25
CA LEU A 102 3.39 -13.67 10.62
C LEU A 102 4.66 -14.51 10.63
N SER A 103 5.61 -14.18 11.49
CA SER A 103 6.72 -15.07 11.84
C SER A 103 6.32 -15.87 13.08
N ALA A 104 5.94 -17.13 12.90
CA ALA A 104 5.24 -17.89 13.93
C ALA A 104 5.74 -19.33 14.08
N SER A 105 5.64 -19.87 15.29
CA SER A 105 5.94 -21.26 15.64
C SER A 105 4.81 -21.88 16.45
N ILE A 106 4.82 -23.21 16.56
CA ILE A 106 4.04 -23.91 17.58
C ILE A 106 4.97 -24.78 18.41
N TYR A 107 4.56 -25.12 19.63
CA TYR A 107 5.26 -26.10 20.47
C TYR A 107 4.40 -27.37 20.55
N PRO A 108 4.66 -28.38 19.72
CA PRO A 108 3.86 -29.60 19.71
C PRO A 108 4.00 -30.32 21.05
N THR A 109 2.89 -30.76 21.63
CA THR A 109 2.89 -31.61 22.82
C THR A 109 3.11 -33.09 22.50
N ASN A 110 2.98 -33.46 21.22
CA ASN A 110 3.13 -34.83 20.73
C ASN A 110 4.31 -34.89 19.73
N PRO A 111 5.23 -35.88 19.84
CA PRO A 111 6.28 -36.06 18.84
C PRO A 111 5.74 -36.43 17.45
N ASN A 112 4.55 -37.04 17.38
CA ASN A 112 3.90 -37.37 16.10
C ASN A 112 2.97 -36.24 15.66
N PHE A 113 2.98 -35.96 14.36
CA PHE A 113 2.12 -34.95 13.77
C PHE A 113 0.63 -35.29 13.96
N ASP A 114 -0.12 -34.33 14.48
CA ASP A 114 -1.58 -34.38 14.62
C ASP A 114 -2.22 -33.26 13.81
N SER A 115 -2.80 -33.59 12.66
CA SER A 115 -3.45 -32.62 11.77
C SER A 115 -4.60 -31.83 12.40
N LYS A 116 -5.10 -32.25 13.57
CA LYS A 116 -6.14 -31.55 14.32
C LYS A 116 -5.61 -30.48 15.28
N ASN A 117 -4.32 -30.51 15.60
CA ASN A 117 -3.70 -29.63 16.59
C ASN A 117 -2.44 -28.94 16.08
N ASP A 118 -1.72 -29.56 15.13
CA ASP A 118 -0.45 -29.09 14.59
C ASP A 118 -0.69 -28.21 13.36
N PHE A 119 -1.37 -27.10 13.57
CA PHE A 119 -1.53 -26.06 12.56
C PHE A 119 -1.68 -24.69 13.20
N ILE A 120 -1.29 -23.66 12.45
CA ILE A 120 -1.59 -22.27 12.75
C ILE A 120 -2.76 -21.86 11.87
N SER A 121 -3.72 -21.13 12.44
CA SER A 121 -4.82 -20.51 11.70
C SER A 121 -5.06 -19.12 12.25
N PHE A 122 -5.10 -18.12 11.37
CA PHE A 122 -5.36 -16.74 11.75
C PHE A 122 -6.13 -16.01 10.66
N GLY A 123 -6.76 -14.91 11.03
CA GLY A 123 -7.45 -14.07 10.07
C GLY A 123 -7.83 -12.69 10.59
N LEU A 124 -7.97 -11.77 9.63
CA LEU A 124 -8.54 -10.45 9.76
C LEU A 124 -10.07 -10.55 9.71
N ARG A 125 -10.72 -10.01 10.73
CA ARG A 125 -12.19 -9.98 10.86
C ARG A 125 -12.68 -8.65 11.38
N LEU A 126 -13.99 -8.45 11.28
CA LEU A 126 -14.67 -7.40 12.03
C LEU A 126 -14.67 -7.78 13.51
N VAL A 127 -14.42 -6.81 14.40
CA VAL A 127 -14.44 -7.04 15.84
C VAL A 127 -15.80 -7.62 16.25
N ASP A 128 -15.77 -8.61 17.15
CA ASP A 128 -16.94 -9.30 17.71
C ASP A 128 -17.81 -10.07 16.69
N THR A 129 -17.26 -10.42 15.52
CA THR A 129 -17.94 -11.31 14.56
C THR A 129 -17.09 -12.54 14.22
N ASP A 130 -17.69 -13.54 13.57
CA ASP A 130 -16.97 -14.69 13.00
C ASP A 130 -16.68 -14.50 11.48
N GLU A 131 -16.87 -13.28 10.96
CA GLU A 131 -16.66 -12.97 9.55
C GLU A 131 -15.17 -12.75 9.24
N ILE A 132 -14.50 -13.82 8.81
CA ILE A 132 -13.09 -13.74 8.39
C ILE A 132 -13.02 -13.29 6.94
N TYR A 133 -12.44 -12.12 6.70
CA TYR A 133 -12.31 -11.58 5.35
C TYR A 133 -11.02 -12.01 4.66
N ILE A 134 -9.93 -12.08 5.42
CA ILE A 134 -8.60 -12.47 4.92
C ILE A 134 -7.95 -13.33 6.00
N GLY A 135 -7.50 -14.52 5.66
CA GLY A 135 -6.88 -15.43 6.61
C GLY A 135 -6.02 -16.47 5.94
N SER A 136 -5.30 -17.22 6.75
CA SER A 136 -4.44 -18.31 6.29
C SER A 136 -4.41 -19.42 7.33
N SER A 137 -4.12 -20.63 6.87
CA SER A 137 -3.93 -21.79 7.73
C SER A 137 -2.84 -22.68 7.16
N GLU A 138 -1.99 -23.19 8.03
CA GLU A 138 -0.84 -24.01 7.64
C GLU A 138 -0.60 -25.08 8.68
N TRP A 139 -0.53 -26.35 8.25
CA TRP A 139 -0.04 -27.43 9.10
C TRP A 139 1.41 -27.17 9.47
N ARG A 140 1.71 -27.24 10.76
CA ARG A 140 3.03 -26.90 11.29
C ARG A 140 3.30 -27.76 12.51
N GLN A 141 4.44 -28.42 12.55
CA GLN A 141 4.94 -29.16 13.73
C GLN A 141 6.27 -28.56 14.23
N ASN A 142 6.67 -27.42 13.69
CA ASN A 142 8.00 -26.86 13.92
C ASN A 142 7.99 -25.86 15.09
N LYS A 143 8.90 -26.09 16.04
CA LYS A 143 9.20 -25.18 17.17
C LYS A 143 10.02 -23.96 16.76
N TYR A 144 10.60 -23.97 15.57
CA TYR A 144 11.28 -22.82 14.99
C TYR A 144 10.30 -22.04 14.13
N ALA A 145 10.31 -20.71 14.28
CA ALA A 145 9.39 -19.87 13.54
C ALA A 145 9.70 -19.86 12.04
N SER A 146 8.63 -19.86 11.26
CA SER A 146 8.64 -19.62 9.82
C SER A 146 7.48 -18.71 9.44
N GLN A 147 7.58 -18.11 8.26
CA GLN A 147 6.56 -17.18 7.80
C GLN A 147 5.29 -17.93 7.40
N ILE A 148 4.13 -17.38 7.76
CA ILE A 148 2.82 -17.73 7.21
C ILE A 148 2.19 -16.45 6.64
N VAL A 149 1.62 -16.54 5.44
CA VAL A 149 1.10 -15.39 4.69
C VAL A 149 -0.40 -15.55 4.47
N ALA A 150 -1.15 -14.48 4.74
CA ALA A 150 -2.53 -14.32 4.32
C ALA A 150 -2.61 -13.11 3.36
N GLU A 151 -3.15 -13.29 2.17
CA GLU A 151 -3.33 -12.21 1.19
C GLU A 151 -4.76 -12.23 0.66
N GLY A 152 -5.35 -11.05 0.48
CA GLY A 152 -6.69 -10.92 -0.06
C GLY A 152 -7.11 -9.49 -0.35
N ILE A 153 -8.35 -9.33 -0.81
CA ILE A 153 -8.98 -8.02 -1.04
C ILE A 153 -10.15 -7.87 -0.07
N LEU A 154 -10.19 -6.74 0.63
CA LEU A 154 -11.26 -6.38 1.57
C LEU A 154 -12.07 -5.20 1.02
N SER A 155 -13.39 -5.31 1.05
CA SER A 155 -14.32 -4.21 0.75
C SER A 155 -14.71 -3.49 2.04
N ILE A 156 -14.47 -2.18 2.08
CA ILE A 156 -14.87 -1.30 3.18
C ILE A 156 -16.05 -0.47 2.72
N ASN A 157 -17.21 -0.71 3.33
CA ASN A 157 -18.45 0.03 3.10
C ASN A 157 -18.79 1.01 4.22
N ASN A 158 -18.22 0.82 5.42
CA ASN A 158 -18.41 1.66 6.60
C ASN A 158 -17.07 1.88 7.30
N THR A 159 -16.64 3.14 7.44
CA THR A 159 -15.38 3.52 8.10
C THR A 159 -15.47 3.47 9.62
N ASP A 160 -16.66 3.29 10.19
CA ASP A 160 -16.83 3.08 11.63
C ASP A 160 -16.49 1.67 12.07
N ASN A 161 -16.47 0.73 11.13
CA ASN A 161 -16.08 -0.66 11.37
C ASN A 161 -14.65 -0.75 11.90
N THR A 162 -14.48 -1.58 12.93
CA THR A 162 -13.19 -1.84 13.57
C THR A 162 -12.80 -3.28 13.31
N PHE A 163 -11.57 -3.50 12.88
CA PHE A 163 -11.04 -4.79 12.48
C PHE A 163 -9.95 -5.26 13.44
N GLU A 164 -9.80 -6.57 13.54
CA GLU A 164 -8.79 -7.23 14.35
C GLU A 164 -8.23 -8.44 13.60
N ILE A 165 -6.99 -8.81 13.89
CA ILE A 165 -6.40 -10.07 13.42
C ILE A 165 -6.36 -11.01 14.63
N ILE A 166 -6.90 -12.21 14.51
CA ILE A 166 -7.03 -13.14 15.63
C ILE A 166 -6.45 -14.51 15.32
N ASN A 167 -6.07 -15.24 16.37
CA ASN A 167 -5.83 -16.68 16.31
C ASN A 167 -7.18 -17.42 16.20
N LEU A 168 -7.40 -18.05 15.05
CA LEU A 168 -8.59 -18.86 14.74
C LEU A 168 -8.42 -20.32 15.18
N GLY A 169 -7.18 -20.75 15.45
CA GLY A 169 -6.87 -22.08 15.93
C GLY A 169 -7.43 -22.33 17.33
N LYS A 170 -7.68 -23.60 17.65
CA LYS A 170 -8.10 -24.04 19.00
C LYS A 170 -6.95 -24.08 20.01
N LYS A 171 -5.73 -23.87 19.54
CA LYS A 171 -4.49 -23.93 20.30
C LYS A 171 -3.75 -22.62 20.16
N GLU A 172 -2.91 -22.34 21.13
CA GLU A 172 -1.98 -21.21 21.07
C GLU A 172 -0.88 -21.46 20.03
N PHE A 173 -0.35 -20.37 19.49
CA PHE A 173 0.90 -20.36 18.76
C PHE A 173 1.74 -19.19 19.26
N TYR A 174 2.99 -19.13 18.83
CA TYR A 174 3.94 -18.13 19.31
C TYR A 174 4.44 -17.31 18.13
N LEU A 175 4.52 -15.99 18.29
CA LEU A 175 5.24 -15.14 17.35
C LEU A 175 6.70 -15.08 17.79
N ASN A 176 7.62 -15.47 16.90
CA ASN A 176 9.04 -15.45 17.18
C ASN A 176 9.82 -14.90 15.99
N SER A 177 10.93 -14.23 16.28
CA SER A 177 11.95 -13.83 15.32
C SER A 177 13.31 -13.82 16.04
N PRO A 178 14.43 -13.84 15.31
CA PRO A 178 15.75 -13.67 15.91
C PRO A 178 15.83 -12.37 16.75
N ASP A 179 16.58 -12.37 17.86
CA ASP A 179 16.79 -11.17 18.67
C ASP A 179 17.59 -10.14 17.85
N ILE A 180 17.21 -8.86 17.92
CA ILE A 180 17.92 -7.77 17.26
C ILE A 180 19.38 -7.67 17.71
N LYS A 181 19.71 -8.11 18.93
CA LYS A 181 21.09 -8.13 19.46
C LYS A 181 22.01 -9.07 18.69
N ASP A 182 21.46 -10.11 18.06
CA ASP A 182 22.21 -11.10 17.28
C ASP A 182 22.27 -10.75 15.78
N ILE A 183 21.69 -9.61 15.39
CA ILE A 183 21.63 -9.13 14.01
C ILE A 183 22.57 -7.94 13.86
N ASN A 184 23.45 -7.99 12.85
CA ASN A 184 24.34 -6.87 12.52
C ASN A 184 23.60 -5.73 11.75
N SER A 185 22.46 -5.30 12.28
CA SER A 185 21.61 -4.25 11.74
C SER A 185 20.70 -3.70 12.83
N LYS A 186 20.31 -2.43 12.70
CA LYS A 186 19.25 -1.81 13.53
C LYS A 186 17.87 -1.88 12.88
N SER A 187 17.75 -2.58 11.75
CA SER A 187 16.50 -2.73 11.02
C SER A 187 15.53 -3.62 11.79
N TYR A 188 14.37 -3.10 12.15
CA TYR A 188 13.28 -3.87 12.77
C TYR A 188 12.50 -4.72 11.76
N PHE A 189 12.83 -4.63 10.47
CA PHE A 189 12.20 -5.44 9.41
C PHE A 189 12.80 -6.83 9.28
N VAL A 190 14.02 -7.05 9.78
CA VAL A 190 14.68 -8.37 9.75
C VAL A 190 14.31 -9.23 10.97
N ASN A 191 13.65 -8.65 11.97
CA ASN A 191 13.13 -9.34 13.14
C ASN A 191 11.64 -9.04 13.40
N SER A 192 10.88 -8.75 12.34
CA SER A 192 9.44 -8.54 12.41
C SER A 192 8.71 -9.81 12.86
N LEU A 193 7.80 -9.68 13.82
CA LEU A 193 6.83 -10.69 14.24
C LEU A 193 5.58 -10.67 13.35
N VAL A 194 5.11 -9.47 13.03
CA VAL A 194 3.93 -9.22 12.19
C VAL A 194 4.29 -8.13 11.18
N THR A 195 3.98 -8.36 9.92
CA THR A 195 4.12 -7.37 8.85
C THR A 195 2.81 -7.30 8.08
N ILE A 196 2.30 -6.09 7.86
CA ILE A 196 1.04 -5.88 7.13
C ILE A 196 1.26 -4.83 6.04
N ASN A 197 1.00 -5.21 4.80
CA ASN A 197 0.93 -4.31 3.66
C ASN A 197 -0.54 -4.07 3.31
N ILE A 198 -0.93 -2.80 3.17
CA ILE A 198 -2.27 -2.40 2.79
C ILE A 198 -2.16 -1.43 1.61
N GLU A 199 -2.87 -1.72 0.53
CA GLU A 199 -2.92 -0.88 -0.67
C GLU A 199 -4.39 -0.54 -0.97
N TYR A 200 -4.69 0.75 -1.13
CA TYR A 200 -6.03 1.19 -1.52
C TYR A 200 -6.20 1.09 -3.03
N LEU A 201 -7.17 0.28 -3.46
CA LEU A 201 -7.44 0.00 -4.88
C LEU A 201 -8.48 0.95 -5.48
N GLY A 202 -9.05 1.85 -4.68
CA GLY A 202 -10.13 2.74 -5.10
C GLY A 202 -11.52 2.25 -4.69
N ARG A 203 -12.54 3.00 -5.06
CA ARG A 203 -13.96 2.68 -4.83
C ARG A 203 -14.55 2.12 -6.11
N GLY A 204 -15.29 1.00 -6.01
CA GLY A 204 -16.10 0.51 -7.13
C GLY A 204 -17.09 1.58 -7.56
N ILE A 205 -17.16 1.83 -8.87
CA ILE A 205 -18.05 2.81 -9.48
C ILE A 205 -19.50 2.34 -9.34
#